data_AF-A0A933L0S3-F1
#
_entry.id   AF-A0A933L0S3-F1
#
_cell.length_a   1.000
_cell.length_b   1.000
_cell.length_c   1.000
_cell.angle_alpha   90.00
_cell.angle_beta   90.00
_cell.angle_gamma   90.00
#
_symmetry.space_group_name_H-M   'P 1'
#
loop_
_entity.id
_entity.type
_entity.pdbx_description
1 polymer ?
#
loop_
_entity_poly.entity_id
_entity_poly.type
_entity_poly.pdbx_seq_one_letter_code
_entity_poly.pdbx_strand_id
1 'polypeptide(L)'
;MIGTVDARLTDQLWVPIAEAARRHNVSRAAMHKRVGKLVELGRLATRPGQRGTVLVNSVALDRAIAQETDPAQQLRNGTSAAPVSPEPEDETDEGPAAPGSPSYLSSRAARETYQAENARLDLELRLDKLADKDRAEQHTIATMRKLRDRLLGLPAMVSDRLASAPDARAIRTILAEELRKALDGLAKQLDGLYDEDDDDGPDDSTDGGEPEAAA
;
A
#
# COMPACT_ATOMS: atom_id res chain seq x y z
N MET A 1 23.29 -22.25 -2.69
CA MET A 1 22.91 -22.42 -4.11
C MET A 1 21.94 -21.32 -4.46
N ILE A 2 22.42 -20.23 -5.07
CA ILE A 2 21.58 -19.11 -5.50
C ILE A 2 20.92 -19.56 -6.80
N GLY A 3 19.59 -19.59 -6.80
CA GLY A 3 18.78 -20.13 -7.89
C GLY A 3 19.11 -19.50 -9.23
N THR A 4 19.17 -20.34 -10.26
CA THR A 4 19.31 -19.96 -11.66
C THR A 4 18.12 -19.07 -12.03
N VAL A 5 18.31 -17.74 -12.02
CA VAL A 5 17.27 -16.79 -12.43
C VAL A 5 16.99 -17.02 -13.92
N ASP A 6 15.73 -17.30 -14.24
CA ASP A 6 15.25 -17.56 -15.59
C ASP A 6 15.73 -16.46 -16.56
N ALA A 7 16.51 -16.84 -17.59
CA ALA A 7 17.06 -15.90 -18.56
C ALA A 7 15.96 -15.08 -19.30
N ARG A 8 14.75 -15.66 -19.40
CA ARG A 8 13.57 -15.00 -19.97
C ARG A 8 13.02 -13.89 -19.08
N LEU A 9 13.16 -14.01 -17.75
CA LEU A 9 12.80 -12.93 -16.83
C LEU A 9 13.80 -11.78 -16.99
N THR A 10 15.10 -12.09 -17.03
CA THR A 10 16.15 -11.06 -17.16
C THR A 10 16.04 -10.25 -18.44
N ASP A 11 15.59 -10.83 -19.56
CA ASP A 11 15.35 -10.08 -20.80
C ASP A 11 14.13 -9.14 -20.71
N GLN A 12 13.10 -9.48 -19.93
CA GLN A 12 11.94 -8.60 -19.68
C GLN A 12 12.28 -7.41 -18.77
N LEU A 13 13.40 -7.44 -18.05
CA LEU A 13 13.84 -6.32 -17.22
C LEU A 13 14.48 -5.18 -18.02
N TRP A 14 14.93 -5.45 -19.25
CA TRP A 14 15.58 -4.47 -20.13
C TRP A 14 14.54 -3.72 -20.95
N VAL A 15 14.25 -2.50 -20.52
CA VAL A 15 13.17 -1.69 -21.05
C VAL A 15 13.76 -0.49 -21.81
N PRO A 16 13.20 -0.09 -22.97
CA PRO A 16 13.65 1.12 -23.65
C PRO A 16 13.36 2.37 -22.81
N ILE A 17 14.24 3.38 -22.89
CA ILE A 17 14.10 4.65 -22.13
C ILE A 17 12.72 5.30 -22.29
N ALA A 18 12.09 5.16 -23.46
CA ALA A 18 10.76 5.71 -23.72
C ALA A 18 9.65 5.05 -22.90
N GLU A 19 9.76 3.74 -22.63
CA GLU A 19 8.80 3.01 -21.81
C GLU A 19 9.07 3.26 -20.32
N ALA A 20 10.34 3.31 -19.91
CA ALA A 20 10.71 3.72 -18.55
C ALA A 20 10.18 5.13 -18.22
N ALA A 21 10.30 6.10 -19.14
CA ALA A 21 9.78 7.45 -18.95
C ALA A 21 8.26 7.48 -18.70
N ARG A 22 7.48 6.64 -19.39
CA ARG A 22 6.03 6.53 -19.20
C ARG A 22 5.69 5.96 -17.83
N ARG A 23 6.42 4.96 -17.34
CA ARG A 23 6.20 4.35 -16.01
C ARG A 23 6.45 5.33 -14.87
N HIS A 24 7.43 6.24 -15.04
CA HIS A 24 7.75 7.27 -14.05
C HIS A 24 6.99 8.60 -14.26
N ASN A 25 6.04 8.64 -15.20
CA ASN A 25 5.27 9.85 -15.53
C ASN A 25 6.14 11.09 -15.84
N VAL A 26 7.30 10.91 -16.47
CA VAL A 26 8.21 12.00 -16.88
C VAL A 26 8.43 12.03 -18.38
N SER A 27 8.86 13.19 -18.90
CA SER A 27 9.18 13.30 -20.32
C SER A 27 10.37 12.42 -20.72
N ARG A 28 10.35 11.90 -21.96
CA ARG A 28 11.45 11.09 -22.52
C ARG A 28 12.80 11.81 -22.44
N ALA A 29 12.81 13.12 -22.66
CA ALA A 29 14.02 13.95 -22.59
C ALA A 29 14.54 14.09 -21.16
N ALA A 30 13.67 14.24 -20.16
CA ALA A 30 14.06 14.28 -18.75
C ALA A 30 14.63 12.93 -18.30
N MET A 31 13.98 11.82 -18.69
CA MET A 31 14.48 10.48 -18.40
C MET A 31 15.83 10.21 -19.09
N HIS A 32 16.03 10.65 -20.32
CA HIS A 32 17.32 10.52 -21.02
C HIS A 32 18.46 11.25 -20.30
N LYS A 33 18.23 12.49 -19.84
CA LYS A 33 19.22 13.24 -19.04
C LYS A 33 19.54 12.54 -17.73
N ARG A 34 18.52 12.00 -17.05
CA ARG A 34 18.66 11.29 -15.77
C ARG A 34 19.42 9.98 -15.92
N VAL A 35 19.09 9.17 -16.92
CA VAL A 35 19.83 7.94 -17.26
C VAL A 35 21.28 8.28 -17.64
N GLY A 36 21.52 9.34 -18.41
CA GLY A 36 22.86 9.82 -18.74
C GLY A 36 23.70 10.15 -17.49
N LYS A 37 23.14 10.92 -16.55
CA LYS A 37 23.78 11.24 -15.26
C LYS A 37 24.11 9.98 -14.45
N LEU A 38 23.17 9.02 -14.40
CA LEU A 38 23.34 7.78 -13.64
C LEU A 38 24.36 6.81 -14.28
N VAL A 39 24.53 6.86 -15.60
CA VAL A 39 25.59 6.12 -16.32
C VAL A 39 26.95 6.79 -16.10
N GLU A 40 27.01 8.12 -16.13
CA GLU A 40 28.23 8.89 -15.84
C GLU A 40 28.72 8.66 -14.40
N LEU A 41 27.79 8.56 -13.45
CA LEU A 41 28.06 8.19 -12.05
C LEU A 41 28.41 6.69 -11.88
N GLY A 42 28.42 5.89 -12.95
CA GLY A 42 28.73 4.46 -12.92
C GLY A 42 27.70 3.61 -12.16
N ARG A 43 26.49 4.14 -11.92
CA ARG A 43 25.43 3.49 -11.13
C ARG A 43 24.45 2.67 -11.99
N LEU A 44 24.41 2.90 -13.30
CA LEU A 44 23.59 2.14 -14.24
C LEU A 44 24.40 1.59 -15.41
N ALA A 45 24.14 0.33 -15.76
CA ALA A 45 24.61 -0.26 -16.99
C ALA A 45 23.54 -0.10 -18.08
N THR A 46 23.93 0.46 -19.23
CA THR A 46 23.08 0.55 -20.41
C THR A 46 23.48 -0.49 -21.45
N ARG A 47 22.51 -1.11 -22.10
CA ARG A 47 22.74 -2.02 -23.22
C ARG A 47 22.23 -1.39 -24.52
N PRO A 48 22.99 -1.46 -25.63
CA PRO A 48 22.45 -1.09 -26.93
C PRO A 48 21.41 -2.13 -27.39
N GLY A 49 20.20 -1.67 -27.65
CA GLY A 49 19.08 -2.44 -28.18
C GLY A 49 18.97 -2.37 -29.71
N GLN A 50 17.92 -3.00 -30.25
CA GLN A 50 17.64 -2.95 -31.69
C GLN A 50 17.32 -1.52 -32.15
N ARG A 51 17.80 -1.16 -33.36
CA ARG A 51 17.59 0.16 -34.00
C ARG A 51 18.14 1.35 -33.21
N GLY A 52 19.28 1.18 -32.53
CA GLY A 52 19.98 2.28 -31.83
C GLY A 52 19.26 2.78 -30.58
N THR A 53 18.31 2.00 -30.04
CA THR A 53 17.63 2.32 -28.79
C THR A 53 18.48 1.90 -27.59
N VAL A 54 18.56 2.73 -26.56
CA VAL A 54 19.26 2.38 -25.32
C VAL A 54 18.28 1.65 -24.40
N LEU A 55 18.65 0.43 -24.00
CA LEU A 55 17.91 -0.39 -23.04
C LEU A 55 18.50 -0.16 -21.65
N VAL A 56 17.62 0.07 -20.69
CA VAL A 56 17.96 0.26 -19.29
C VAL A 56 17.28 -0.83 -18.48
N ASN A 57 17.99 -1.40 -17.51
CA ASN A 57 17.37 -2.31 -16.56
C ASN A 57 16.43 -1.51 -15.64
N SER A 58 15.13 -1.81 -15.71
CA SER A 58 14.07 -1.12 -14.96
C SER A 58 14.30 -1.16 -13.44
N VAL A 59 14.58 -2.33 -12.87
CA VAL A 59 14.81 -2.49 -11.42
C VAL A 59 16.07 -1.75 -10.96
N ALA A 60 17.13 -1.78 -11.76
CA ALA A 60 18.36 -1.04 -11.46
C ALA A 60 18.12 0.47 -11.52
N LEU A 61 17.34 0.94 -12.50
CA LEU A 61 16.96 2.35 -12.66
C LEU A 61 16.18 2.85 -11.45
N ASP A 62 15.16 2.12 -11.01
CA ASP A 62 14.32 2.49 -9.87
C ASP A 62 15.15 2.63 -8.59
N ARG A 63 16.04 1.65 -8.36
CA ARG A 63 16.96 1.67 -7.23
C ARG A 63 17.93 2.85 -7.29
N ALA A 64 18.47 3.15 -8.46
CA ALA A 64 19.40 4.27 -8.65
C ALA A 64 18.69 5.63 -8.49
N ILE A 65 17.44 5.76 -8.95
CA ILE A 65 16.62 6.94 -8.74
C ILE A 65 16.33 7.13 -7.24
N ALA A 66 15.95 6.07 -6.54
CA ALA A 66 15.68 6.15 -5.10
C ALA A 66 16.92 6.55 -4.27
N GLN A 67 18.12 6.16 -4.71
CA GLN A 67 19.38 6.48 -4.03
C GLN A 67 19.89 7.91 -4.32
N GLU A 68 19.64 8.44 -5.52
CA GLU A 68 20.10 9.77 -5.94
C GLU A 68 19.09 10.87 -5.61
N THR A 69 17.82 10.53 -5.42
CA THR A 69 16.77 11.50 -5.11
C THR A 69 16.87 11.90 -3.63
N ASP A 70 17.66 12.95 -3.39
CA ASP A 70 17.74 13.68 -2.13
C ASP A 70 16.36 14.22 -1.72
N PRO A 71 15.89 14.04 -0.46
CA PRO A 71 14.63 14.62 0.01
C PRO A 71 14.53 16.14 -0.25
N ALA A 72 15.66 16.87 -0.25
CA ALA A 72 15.69 18.29 -0.59
C ALA A 72 15.43 18.59 -2.09
N GLN A 73 15.77 17.67 -3.00
CA GLN A 73 15.43 17.81 -4.43
C GLN A 73 13.97 17.45 -4.73
N GLN A 74 13.35 16.56 -3.95
CA GLN A 74 11.90 16.33 -4.03
C GLN A 74 11.12 17.59 -3.64
N LEU A 75 11.55 18.28 -2.57
CA LEU A 75 10.95 19.55 -2.13
C LEU A 75 11.10 20.65 -3.20
N ARG A 76 12.29 20.77 -3.82
CA ARG A 76 12.54 21.77 -4.87
C ARG A 76 11.84 21.48 -6.20
N ASN A 77 11.72 20.20 -6.58
CA ASN A 77 11.05 19.81 -7.82
C ASN A 77 9.52 19.73 -7.65
N GLY A 78 9.02 19.68 -6.41
CA GLY A 78 7.60 19.83 -6.05
C GLY A 78 7.03 21.23 -6.31
N THR A 79 7.87 22.25 -6.51
CA THR A 79 7.45 23.62 -6.86
C THR A 79 7.12 23.80 -8.36
N SER A 80 7.21 22.74 -9.16
CA SER A 80 6.69 22.75 -10.54
C SER A 80 6.03 21.41 -10.84
N ALA A 81 4.70 21.42 -10.67
CA ALA A 81 3.75 20.33 -10.89
C ALA A 81 3.74 19.23 -9.81
N ALA A 82 3.13 19.55 -8.66
CA ALA A 82 2.48 18.58 -7.80
C ALA A 82 1.08 19.12 -7.40
N PRO A 83 0.05 18.26 -7.33
CA PRO A 83 -1.21 18.59 -6.67
C PRO A 83 -0.90 18.75 -5.17
N VAL A 84 -1.45 19.82 -4.62
CA VAL A 84 -1.04 20.40 -3.35
C VAL A 84 -1.50 19.48 -2.21
N SER A 85 -0.60 19.16 -1.29
CA SER A 85 -0.89 18.69 0.08
C SER A 85 0.02 19.51 1.00
N PRO A 86 -0.51 20.30 1.94
CA PRO A 86 0.32 21.18 2.76
C PRO A 86 0.66 20.53 4.11
N GLU A 87 1.94 20.33 4.37
CA GLU A 87 2.52 20.32 5.72
C GLU A 87 3.55 21.47 5.83
N PRO A 88 3.84 21.94 7.06
CA PRO A 88 4.06 23.35 7.35
C PRO A 88 5.53 23.74 7.27
N GLU A 89 5.84 24.84 6.58
CA GLU A 89 7.13 25.52 6.66
C GLU A 89 6.95 26.95 7.15
N ASP A 90 7.88 27.34 8.02
CA ASP A 90 7.96 28.54 8.84
C ASP A 90 7.66 29.85 8.11
N GLU A 91 6.83 30.64 8.78
CA GLU A 91 6.47 32.01 8.49
C GLU A 91 7.69 32.93 8.64
N THR A 92 8.32 33.32 7.52
CA THR A 92 8.92 34.65 7.45
C THR A 92 7.81 35.68 7.25
N ASP A 93 7.37 36.25 8.37
CA ASP A 93 6.95 37.64 8.56
C ASP A 93 6.55 38.42 7.30
N GLU A 94 5.27 38.31 6.91
CA GLU A 94 4.53 39.44 6.34
C GLU A 94 3.13 39.43 6.98
N GLY A 95 2.81 40.53 7.66
CA GLY A 95 1.71 40.69 8.61
C GLY A 95 0.29 40.36 8.10
N PRO A 96 -0.74 40.49 8.96
CA PRO A 96 -2.07 39.95 8.72
C PRO A 96 -2.62 40.40 7.37
N ALA A 97 -2.71 39.46 6.43
CA ALA A 97 -3.31 39.69 5.13
C ALA A 97 -4.74 40.18 5.34
N ALA A 98 -5.00 41.42 4.91
CA ALA A 98 -6.29 42.06 5.07
C ALA A 98 -7.42 41.21 4.45
N PRO A 99 -8.60 41.13 5.08
CA PRO A 99 -9.74 40.41 4.53
C PRO A 99 -10.10 41.00 3.16
N GLY A 100 -9.91 40.20 2.10
CA GLY A 100 -10.13 40.60 0.71
C GLY A 100 -8.91 40.56 -0.21
N SER A 101 -7.72 40.20 0.28
CA SER A 101 -6.56 39.99 -0.60
C SER A 101 -6.75 38.76 -1.52
N PRO A 102 -6.25 38.78 -2.77
CA PRO A 102 -6.33 37.63 -3.67
C PRO A 102 -5.71 36.35 -3.09
N SER A 103 -4.67 36.50 -2.27
CA SER A 103 -4.02 35.40 -1.54
C SER A 103 -4.96 34.74 -0.52
N TYR A 104 -5.68 35.53 0.27
CA TYR A 104 -6.66 35.01 1.24
C TYR A 104 -7.82 34.25 0.57
N LEU A 105 -8.32 34.76 -0.55
CA LEU A 105 -9.37 34.09 -1.33
C LEU A 105 -8.87 32.76 -1.91
N SER A 106 -7.63 32.70 -2.41
CA SER A 106 -7.04 31.44 -2.90
C SER A 106 -6.80 30.42 -1.79
N SER A 107 -6.32 30.84 -0.61
CA SER A 107 -6.13 29.95 0.54
C SER A 107 -7.47 29.43 1.08
N ARG A 108 -8.53 30.25 1.07
CA ARG A 108 -9.86 29.84 1.48
C ARG A 108 -10.48 28.85 0.50
N ALA A 109 -10.36 29.09 -0.81
CA ALA A 109 -10.81 28.16 -1.83
C ALA A 109 -10.10 26.80 -1.73
N ALA A 110 -8.78 26.79 -1.52
CA ALA A 110 -8.03 25.55 -1.34
C ALA A 110 -8.49 24.77 -0.09
N ARG A 111 -8.70 25.46 1.04
CA ARG A 111 -9.23 24.83 2.26
C ARG A 111 -10.62 24.22 2.05
N GLU A 112 -11.49 24.91 1.33
CA GLU A 112 -12.84 24.44 1.02
C GLU A 112 -12.81 23.21 0.10
N THR A 113 -11.93 23.17 -0.89
CA THR A 113 -11.77 21.98 -1.75
C THR A 113 -11.27 20.77 -0.98
N TYR A 114 -10.27 20.93 -0.09
CA TYR A 114 -9.79 19.80 0.73
C TYR A 114 -10.85 19.32 1.72
N GLN A 115 -11.63 20.24 2.30
CA GLN A 115 -12.74 19.85 3.19
C GLN A 115 -13.80 19.06 2.44
N ALA A 116 -14.13 19.46 1.20
CA ALA A 116 -15.07 18.71 0.36
C ALA A 116 -14.53 17.33 -0.03
N GLU A 117 -13.24 17.21 -0.34
CA GLU A 117 -12.59 15.93 -0.65
C GLU A 117 -12.50 15.00 0.57
N ASN A 118 -12.12 15.52 1.74
CA ASN A 118 -12.08 14.76 2.98
C ASN A 118 -13.48 14.27 3.37
N ALA A 119 -14.50 15.14 3.30
CA ALA A 119 -15.88 14.75 3.59
C ALA A 119 -16.39 13.66 2.61
N ARG A 120 -15.92 13.69 1.36
CA ARG A 120 -16.21 12.62 0.40
C ARG A 120 -15.50 11.31 0.78
N LEU A 121 -14.23 11.35 1.14
CA LEU A 121 -13.47 10.16 1.58
C LEU A 121 -14.07 9.55 2.84
N ASP A 122 -14.48 10.38 3.81
CA ASP A 122 -15.15 9.94 5.04
C ASP A 122 -16.51 9.29 4.73
N LEU A 123 -17.25 9.84 3.76
CA LEU A 123 -18.50 9.23 3.30
C LEU A 123 -18.24 7.90 2.61
N GLU A 124 -17.20 7.80 1.77
CA GLU A 124 -16.85 6.54 1.10
C GLU A 124 -16.32 5.48 2.10
N LEU A 125 -15.65 5.90 3.17
CA LEU A 125 -15.27 5.04 4.31
C LEU A 125 -16.51 4.50 5.04
N ARG A 126 -17.47 5.37 5.39
CA ARG A 126 -18.73 4.97 6.04
C ARG A 126 -19.64 4.11 5.16
N LEU A 127 -19.42 4.12 3.85
CA LEU A 127 -20.11 3.25 2.89
C LEU A 127 -19.34 1.95 2.62
N ASP A 128 -18.31 1.64 3.41
CA ASP A 128 -17.41 0.48 3.28
C ASP A 128 -16.75 0.34 1.91
N LYS A 129 -16.56 1.46 1.19
CA LYS A 129 -15.88 1.45 -0.12
C LYS A 129 -14.38 1.59 0.01
N LEU A 130 -13.90 2.19 1.10
CA LEU A 130 -12.49 2.33 1.41
C LEU A 130 -12.19 1.63 2.73
N ALA A 131 -11.07 0.93 2.79
CA ALA A 131 -10.52 0.36 4.01
C ALA A 131 -9.07 0.82 4.16
N ASP A 132 -8.60 0.89 5.41
CA ASP A 132 -7.18 1.16 5.67
C ASP A 132 -6.32 0.04 5.07
N LYS A 133 -5.48 0.43 4.12
CA LYS A 133 -4.60 -0.47 3.39
C LYS A 133 -3.66 -1.22 4.32
N ASP A 134 -3.04 -0.53 5.28
CA ASP A 134 -2.03 -1.14 6.14
C ASP A 134 -2.68 -2.16 7.09
N ARG A 135 -3.88 -1.84 7.61
CA ARG A 135 -4.69 -2.77 8.41
C ARG A 135 -5.09 -3.99 7.59
N ALA A 136 -5.64 -3.81 6.39
CA ALA A 136 -6.04 -4.90 5.50
C ALA A 136 -4.85 -5.82 5.14
N GLU A 137 -3.68 -5.26 4.82
CA GLU A 137 -2.48 -6.03 4.52
C GLU A 137 -1.99 -6.83 5.73
N GLN A 138 -1.86 -6.20 6.90
CA GLN A 138 -1.39 -6.86 8.12
C GLN A 138 -2.31 -8.02 8.53
N HIS A 139 -3.63 -7.80 8.50
CA HIS A 139 -4.62 -8.81 8.82
C HIS A 139 -4.60 -9.95 7.80
N THR A 140 -4.55 -9.65 6.49
CA THR A 140 -4.45 -10.68 5.45
C THR A 140 -3.21 -11.55 5.65
N ILE A 141 -2.05 -10.94 5.90
CA ILE A 141 -0.80 -11.67 6.12
C ILE A 141 -0.86 -12.50 7.42
N ALA A 142 -1.48 -11.97 8.48
CA ALA A 142 -1.67 -12.71 9.73
C ALA A 142 -2.59 -13.94 9.54
N THR A 143 -3.71 -13.76 8.85
CA THR A 143 -4.69 -14.82 8.56
C THR A 143 -4.11 -15.90 7.66
N MET A 144 -3.36 -15.52 6.61
CA MET A 144 -2.66 -16.47 5.74
C MET A 144 -1.53 -17.23 6.45
N ARG A 145 -0.83 -16.58 7.39
CA ARG A 145 0.17 -17.27 8.24
C ARG A 145 -0.49 -18.36 9.08
N LYS A 146 -1.63 -18.06 9.73
CA LYS A 146 -2.41 -19.04 10.51
C LYS A 146 -2.83 -20.24 9.65
N LEU A 147 -3.32 -20.00 8.43
CA LEU A 147 -3.67 -21.08 7.49
C LEU A 147 -2.48 -21.96 7.18
N ARG A 148 -1.35 -21.36 6.79
CA ARG A 148 -0.13 -22.09 6.46
C ARG A 148 0.32 -22.95 7.63
N ASP A 149 0.36 -22.39 8.83
CA ASP A 149 0.83 -23.08 10.02
C ASP A 149 -0.13 -24.25 10.36
N ARG A 150 -1.44 -24.09 10.14
CA ARG A 150 -2.43 -25.16 10.30
C ARG A 150 -2.30 -26.27 9.25
N LEU A 151 -2.03 -25.93 7.99
CA LEU A 151 -1.78 -26.91 6.93
C LEU A 151 -0.50 -27.71 7.16
N LEU A 152 0.57 -27.06 7.62
CA LEU A 152 1.83 -27.72 7.95
C LEU A 152 1.72 -28.58 9.22
N GLY A 153 0.86 -28.20 10.16
CA GLY A 153 0.56 -28.99 11.36
C GLY A 153 -0.38 -30.18 11.13
N LEU A 154 -1.15 -30.17 10.04
CA LEU A 154 -2.18 -31.17 9.73
C LEU A 154 -1.63 -32.61 9.77
N PRO A 155 -0.48 -32.95 9.13
CA PRO A 155 0.03 -34.32 9.13
C PRO A 155 0.32 -34.87 10.53
N ALA A 156 0.83 -34.03 11.44
CA ALA A 156 1.10 -34.43 12.81
C ALA A 156 -0.19 -34.62 13.62
N MET A 157 -1.25 -33.87 13.32
CA MET A 157 -2.55 -34.03 13.98
C MET A 157 -3.30 -35.29 13.53
N VAL A 158 -3.15 -35.70 12.26
CA VAL A 158 -3.91 -36.82 11.69
C VAL A 158 -3.11 -38.11 11.59
N SER A 159 -1.81 -38.12 11.92
CA SER A 159 -0.92 -39.27 11.74
C SER A 159 -1.48 -40.55 12.34
N ASP A 160 -1.98 -40.50 13.57
CA ASP A 160 -2.47 -41.67 14.29
C ASP A 160 -3.80 -42.17 13.71
N ARG A 161 -4.66 -41.24 13.29
CA ARG A 161 -5.95 -41.54 12.64
C ARG A 161 -5.75 -42.11 11.25
N LEU A 162 -4.72 -41.67 10.53
CA LEU A 162 -4.30 -42.22 9.24
C LEU A 162 -3.67 -43.59 9.38
N ALA A 163 -2.84 -43.82 10.41
CA ALA A 163 -2.21 -45.11 10.68
C ALA A 163 -3.24 -46.20 11.01
N SER A 164 -4.35 -45.83 11.66
CA SER A 164 -5.46 -46.73 11.97
C SER A 164 -6.47 -46.91 10.82
N ALA A 165 -6.30 -46.23 9.68
CA ALA A 165 -7.28 -46.27 8.60
C ALA A 165 -7.19 -47.59 7.80
N PRO A 166 -8.31 -48.26 7.49
CA PRO A 166 -8.31 -49.59 6.88
C PRO A 166 -8.01 -49.59 5.38
N ASP A 167 -8.35 -48.49 4.66
CA ASP A 167 -8.22 -48.42 3.22
C ASP A 167 -7.88 -47.00 2.71
N ALA A 168 -7.46 -46.92 1.44
CA ALA A 168 -7.11 -45.65 0.80
C ALA A 168 -8.30 -44.68 0.70
N ARG A 169 -9.54 -45.19 0.71
CA ARG A 169 -10.75 -44.37 0.69
C ARG A 169 -10.94 -43.66 2.02
N ALA A 170 -10.82 -44.37 3.14
CA ALA A 170 -10.88 -43.78 4.48
C ALA A 170 -9.79 -42.72 4.69
N ILE A 171 -8.56 -42.99 4.23
CA ILE A 171 -7.45 -42.01 4.28
C ILE A 171 -7.82 -40.72 3.55
N ARG A 172 -8.33 -40.82 2.31
CA ARG A 172 -8.76 -39.64 1.54
C ARG A 172 -9.89 -38.89 2.22
N THR A 173 -10.85 -39.60 2.81
CA THR A 173 -11.97 -38.98 3.53
C THR A 173 -11.47 -38.20 4.75
N ILE A 174 -10.56 -38.78 5.56
CA ILE A 174 -9.98 -38.12 6.73
C ILE A 174 -9.22 -36.85 6.31
N LEU A 175 -8.36 -36.95 5.28
CA LEU A 175 -7.62 -35.80 4.77
C LEU A 175 -8.55 -34.71 4.23
N ALA A 176 -9.56 -35.08 3.45
CA ALA A 176 -10.51 -34.12 2.88
C ALA A 176 -11.34 -33.42 3.97
N GLU A 177 -11.73 -34.14 5.02
CA GLU A 177 -12.46 -33.58 6.16
C GLU A 177 -11.62 -32.52 6.89
N GLU A 178 -10.36 -32.84 7.19
CA GLU A 178 -9.48 -31.90 7.91
C GLU A 178 -9.07 -30.70 7.05
N LEU A 179 -8.86 -30.90 5.75
CA LEU A 179 -8.58 -29.79 4.83
C LEU A 179 -9.78 -28.85 4.72
N ARG A 180 -11.00 -29.39 4.65
CA ARG A 180 -12.23 -28.58 4.69
C ARG A 180 -12.35 -27.81 5.98
N LYS A 181 -12.12 -28.43 7.14
CA LYS A 181 -12.12 -27.72 8.44
C LYS A 181 -11.12 -26.57 8.49
N ALA A 182 -9.92 -26.76 7.93
CA ALA A 182 -8.92 -25.70 7.85
C ALA A 182 -9.38 -24.53 6.96
N LEU A 183 -10.00 -24.83 5.81
CA LEU A 183 -10.52 -23.82 4.88
C LEU A 183 -11.78 -23.12 5.42
N ASP A 184 -12.70 -23.84 6.06
CA ASP A 184 -13.89 -23.25 6.70
C ASP A 184 -13.49 -22.36 7.88
N GLY A 185 -12.46 -22.74 8.63
CA GLY A 185 -11.90 -21.90 9.69
C GLY A 185 -11.30 -20.59 9.14
N LEU A 186 -10.63 -20.66 7.99
CA LEU A 186 -10.13 -19.48 7.28
C LEU A 186 -11.27 -18.59 6.78
N ALA A 187 -12.30 -19.18 6.17
CA ALA A 187 -13.46 -18.45 5.67
C ALA A 187 -14.12 -17.64 6.79
N LYS A 188 -14.35 -18.25 7.96
CA LYS A 188 -14.89 -17.55 9.14
C LYS A 188 -14.01 -16.41 9.64
N GLN A 189 -12.68 -16.57 9.60
CA GLN A 189 -11.75 -15.51 9.97
C GLN A 189 -11.70 -14.36 8.96
N LEU A 190 -12.07 -14.63 7.72
CA LEU A 190 -12.17 -13.63 6.65
C LEU A 190 -13.55 -12.96 6.65
N ASP A 191 -14.61 -13.68 7.00
CA ASP A 191 -15.98 -13.13 7.07
C ASP A 191 -16.14 -12.21 8.30
N GLY A 192 -15.53 -12.57 9.44
CA GLY A 192 -15.49 -11.70 10.62
C GLY A 192 -14.75 -10.37 10.42
N LEU A 193 -14.21 -10.10 9.23
CA LEU A 193 -13.60 -8.80 8.88
C LEU A 193 -14.62 -7.66 8.76
N TYR A 194 -15.93 -7.95 8.73
CA TYR A 194 -16.98 -6.94 8.55
C TYR A 194 -17.89 -6.76 9.77
N ASP A 195 -17.78 -7.62 10.79
CA ASP A 195 -18.73 -7.64 11.92
C ASP A 195 -18.19 -6.91 13.18
N GLU A 196 -16.90 -6.56 13.23
CA GLU A 196 -16.26 -6.00 14.45
C GLU A 196 -16.38 -4.46 14.59
N ASP A 197 -16.90 -3.74 13.58
CA ASP A 197 -16.93 -2.26 13.59
C ASP A 197 -18.30 -1.67 14.02
N ASP A 198 -19.31 -2.49 14.33
CA ASP A 198 -20.66 -2.04 14.74
C ASP A 198 -20.87 -1.95 16.29
N ASP A 199 -19.89 -2.32 17.12
CA ASP A 199 -20.01 -2.36 18.60
C ASP A 199 -19.29 -1.20 19.30
N ASP A 200 -19.24 -0.02 18.68
CA ASP A 200 -18.87 1.24 19.35
C ASP A 200 -20.03 2.25 19.22
N GLY A 201 -21.23 1.78 19.59
CA GLY A 201 -22.34 2.67 19.90
C GLY A 201 -21.95 3.52 21.12
N PRO A 202 -22.11 4.85 21.10
CA PRO A 202 -21.73 5.68 22.23
C PRO A 202 -22.50 5.20 23.47
N ASP A 203 -21.74 4.77 24.49
CA ASP A 203 -22.22 4.45 25.82
C ASP A 203 -22.81 5.72 26.47
N ASP A 204 -24.07 6.02 26.15
CA ASP A 204 -24.89 7.02 26.82
C ASP A 204 -25.40 6.43 28.14
N SER A 205 -24.46 6.21 29.05
CA SER A 205 -24.72 5.80 30.44
C SER A 205 -24.07 6.79 31.41
N THR A 206 -24.53 8.04 31.41
CA THR A 206 -24.43 8.89 32.61
C THR A 206 -25.80 9.44 32.99
N ASP A 207 -26.63 8.51 33.45
CA ASP A 207 -27.77 8.75 34.33
C ASP A 207 -27.30 9.14 35.74
N GLY A 208 -28.03 10.08 36.36
CA GLY A 208 -28.22 10.12 37.81
C GLY A 208 -27.45 11.17 38.60
N GLY A 209 -28.08 12.32 38.87
CA GLY A 209 -27.64 13.20 39.96
C GLY A 209 -28.37 14.53 40.14
N GLU A 210 -29.71 14.57 40.07
CA GLU A 210 -30.46 15.68 40.68
C GLU A 210 -30.34 15.61 42.21
N PRO A 211 -30.00 16.70 42.93
CA PRO A 211 -30.25 16.78 44.36
C PRO A 211 -31.55 17.55 44.61
N GLU A 212 -32.65 16.82 44.79
CA GLU A 212 -33.83 17.30 45.53
C GLU A 212 -33.69 16.89 47.01
N ALA A 213 -33.46 17.86 47.90
CA ALA A 213 -33.92 17.79 49.28
C ALA A 213 -33.92 19.18 49.91
N ALA A 214 -35.12 19.58 50.33
CA ALA A 214 -35.46 20.81 51.02
C ALA A 214 -34.94 20.87 52.47
N ALA A 215 -34.58 22.07 52.93
CA ALA A 215 -34.90 22.65 54.25
C ALA A 215 -34.56 24.14 54.28
#